data_AF-A0A4Q1SA19-F1
#
_entry.id   AF-A0A4Q1SA19-F1
#
_cell.length_a   1.000
_cell.length_b   1.000
_cell.length_c   1.000
_cell.angle_alpha   90.00
_cell.angle_beta   90.00
_cell.angle_gamma   90.00
#
_symmetry.space_group_name_H-M   'P 1'
#
loop_
_entity.id
_entity.type
_entity.pdbx_description
1 polymer ?
#
loop_
_entity_poly.entity_id
_entity_poly.type
_entity_poly.pdbx_seq_one_letter_code
_entity_poly.pdbx_strand_id
1 'polypeptide(L)'
;MANKAAVPTGSTAKQAVIPTGAEPEGRSEAEGPAVPLAVDHDPEFTETLFSFSGIKTAVLRYTQVHEMQASIEHRRAVLATMPDAKPSTALAEVLAVCDQPTLDLIASFQRAVVDDLRRKTFRTAEALGATTLLVSGGVAANRELRVRFTAEAADRDLFIAFPSLALSTDNAAMIAAAAWPKFLARDFAAETLSADPGLALGR
;
A
#
# COMPACT_ATOMS: atom_id res chain seq x y z
N MET A 1 26.08 53.52 10.32
CA MET A 1 24.88 52.73 10.67
C MET A 1 24.92 51.42 9.89
N ALA A 2 24.65 50.32 10.59
CA ALA A 2 24.38 48.96 10.11
C ALA A 2 25.48 48.21 9.32
N ASN A 3 26.28 47.55 10.16
CA ASN A 3 27.17 46.40 9.99
C ASN A 3 26.85 45.39 8.85
N LYS A 4 27.86 45.11 8.03
CA LYS A 4 27.92 44.01 7.04
C LYS A 4 28.33 42.74 7.80
N ALA A 5 27.40 41.81 8.00
CA ALA A 5 27.71 40.49 8.56
C ALA A 5 27.82 39.47 7.42
N ALA A 6 28.98 38.82 7.35
CA ALA A 6 29.38 37.82 6.38
C ALA A 6 28.49 36.57 6.43
N VAL A 7 28.10 36.07 5.27
CA VAL A 7 27.51 34.74 5.09
C VAL A 7 28.67 33.73 5.03
N PRO A 8 28.77 32.75 5.95
CA PRO A 8 29.79 31.73 5.84
C PRO A 8 29.40 30.70 4.79
N THR A 9 30.28 30.53 3.83
CA THR A 9 30.36 29.40 2.90
C THR A 9 30.80 28.13 3.63
N GLY A 10 30.11 27.02 3.37
CA GLY A 10 30.63 25.67 3.59
C GLY A 10 29.87 24.84 4.62
N SER A 11 28.98 23.96 4.15
CA SER A 11 28.75 22.67 4.79
C SER A 11 28.25 21.67 3.76
N THR A 12 29.14 20.78 3.35
CA THR A 12 28.85 19.59 2.55
C THR A 12 27.92 18.68 3.35
N ALA A 13 26.65 18.57 2.94
CA ALA A 13 25.75 17.55 3.45
C ALA A 13 26.25 16.17 2.96
N LYS A 14 26.97 15.46 3.84
CA LYS A 14 27.33 14.06 3.64
C LYS A 14 26.05 13.23 3.62
N GLN A 15 25.85 12.46 2.55
CA GLN A 15 24.89 11.35 2.53
C GLN A 15 25.17 10.44 3.71
N ALA A 16 24.18 10.25 4.58
CA ALA A 16 24.24 9.24 5.62
C ALA A 16 24.06 7.86 4.96
N VAL A 17 25.18 7.22 4.63
CA VAL A 17 25.25 5.79 4.40
C VAL A 17 25.06 5.12 5.76
N ILE A 18 24.02 4.30 5.89
CA ILE A 18 23.79 3.48 7.07
C ILE A 18 24.94 2.46 7.13
N PRO A 19 25.74 2.41 8.21
CA PRO A 19 26.81 1.44 8.32
C PRO A 19 26.19 0.05 8.52
N THR A 20 26.31 -0.80 7.49
CA THR A 20 26.24 -2.25 7.65
C THR A 20 27.35 -2.65 8.62
N GLY A 21 26.97 -3.30 9.71
CA GLY A 21 27.88 -3.74 10.75
C GLY A 21 29.04 -4.56 10.17
N ALA A 22 30.23 -4.32 10.71
CA ALA A 22 31.43 -5.08 10.41
C ALA A 22 31.19 -6.57 10.67
N GLU A 23 31.53 -7.40 9.68
CA GLU A 23 31.55 -8.85 9.83
C GLU A 23 32.65 -9.24 10.82
N PRO A 24 32.38 -10.13 11.79
CA PRO A 24 33.44 -10.76 12.56
C PRO A 24 34.16 -11.76 11.66
N GLU A 25 35.44 -11.49 11.38
CA GLU A 25 36.34 -12.45 10.74
C GLU A 25 36.40 -13.76 11.55
N GLY A 26 36.15 -14.88 10.85
CA GLY A 26 36.55 -16.20 11.30
C GLY A 26 35.51 -17.01 12.06
N ARG A 27 34.46 -17.48 11.37
CA ARG A 27 33.80 -18.76 11.69
C ARG A 27 33.35 -19.46 10.40
N SER A 28 33.96 -20.61 10.15
CA SER A 28 33.62 -21.65 9.17
C SER A 28 32.13 -21.67 8.81
N GLU A 29 31.82 -21.47 7.53
CA GLU A 29 30.51 -21.76 6.93
C GLU A 29 30.20 -23.24 7.13
N ALA A 30 29.27 -23.55 8.04
CA ALA A 30 28.55 -24.80 8.02
C ALA A 30 27.17 -24.50 7.44
N GLU A 31 26.95 -24.90 6.19
CA GLU A 31 25.64 -24.90 5.54
C GLU A 31 24.66 -25.70 6.40
N GLY A 32 23.79 -25.00 7.13
CA GLY A 32 22.59 -25.58 7.72
C GLY A 32 21.49 -25.68 6.65
N PRO A 33 20.61 -26.69 6.70
CA PRO A 33 19.63 -26.90 5.64
C PRO A 33 18.67 -25.71 5.58
N ALA A 34 18.56 -25.11 4.40
CA ALA A 34 17.54 -24.11 4.10
C ALA A 34 16.16 -24.73 4.35
N VAL A 35 15.37 -24.09 5.22
CA VAL A 35 13.99 -24.52 5.48
C VAL A 35 13.15 -24.15 4.25
N PRO A 36 12.65 -25.12 3.47
CA PRO A 36 11.85 -24.80 2.31
C PRO A 36 10.43 -24.49 2.80
N LEU A 37 10.06 -23.21 2.78
CA LEU A 37 8.65 -22.83 2.83
C LEU A 37 8.07 -23.05 1.42
N ALA A 38 7.93 -24.31 1.04
CA ALA A 38 7.22 -24.69 -0.18
C ALA A 38 5.72 -24.57 0.09
N VAL A 39 5.12 -23.51 -0.42
CA VAL A 39 3.69 -23.50 -0.73
C VAL A 39 3.61 -24.02 -2.16
N ASP A 40 2.95 -25.17 -2.36
CA ASP A 40 2.80 -25.80 -3.67
C ASP A 40 1.89 -24.94 -4.55
N HIS A 41 2.51 -24.01 -5.26
CA HIS A 41 1.87 -23.16 -6.25
C HIS A 41 2.77 -23.08 -7.48
N ASP A 42 2.13 -23.06 -8.64
CA ASP A 42 2.76 -22.82 -9.93
C ASP A 42 3.77 -21.65 -9.82
N PRO A 43 5.06 -21.84 -10.18
CA PRO A 43 6.11 -20.83 -10.06
C PRO A 43 5.76 -19.51 -10.74
N GLU A 44 4.98 -19.52 -11.83
CA GLU A 44 4.55 -18.31 -12.52
C GLU A 44 3.51 -17.51 -11.70
N PHE A 45 2.67 -18.19 -10.91
CA PHE A 45 1.63 -17.56 -10.09
C PHE A 45 2.15 -16.98 -8.79
N THR A 46 3.17 -17.61 -8.18
CA THR A 46 3.71 -17.19 -6.88
C THR A 46 4.23 -15.76 -6.91
N GLU A 47 4.82 -15.33 -8.02
CA GLU A 47 5.33 -13.97 -8.12
C GLU A 47 4.21 -12.91 -8.15
N THR A 48 2.98 -13.26 -8.54
CA THR A 48 1.84 -12.35 -8.66
C THR A 48 1.06 -12.17 -7.36
N LEU A 49 1.34 -13.02 -6.36
CA LEU A 49 0.70 -12.97 -5.04
C LEU A 49 1.15 -11.74 -4.25
N PHE A 50 0.21 -11.16 -3.49
CA PHE A 50 0.47 -10.05 -2.59
C PHE A 50 0.65 -10.51 -1.16
N SER A 51 1.61 -9.91 -0.45
CA SER A 51 1.79 -10.10 0.99
C SER A 51 2.13 -8.78 1.65
N PHE A 52 1.31 -8.39 2.63
CA PHE A 52 1.46 -7.12 3.36
C PHE A 52 1.67 -7.32 4.86
N SER A 53 1.72 -8.56 5.35
CA SER A 53 1.98 -8.84 6.77
C SER A 53 3.42 -8.45 7.14
N GLY A 54 4.39 -8.78 6.30
CA GLY A 54 5.81 -8.46 6.51
C GLY A 54 6.05 -6.96 6.68
N ILE A 55 5.47 -6.13 5.81
CA ILE A 55 5.65 -4.67 5.91
C ILE A 55 4.97 -4.07 7.14
N LYS A 56 3.84 -4.61 7.61
CA LYS A 56 3.22 -4.20 8.88
C LYS A 56 4.14 -4.48 10.07
N THR A 57 4.74 -5.67 10.09
CA THR A 57 5.72 -6.06 11.11
C THR A 57 6.96 -5.18 11.05
N ALA A 58 7.44 -4.86 9.85
CA ALA A 58 8.57 -3.96 9.66
C ALA A 58 8.29 -2.55 10.20
N VAL A 59 7.11 -2.00 9.94
CA VAL A 59 6.68 -0.70 10.51
C VAL A 59 6.64 -0.76 12.03
N LEU A 60 6.05 -1.80 12.62
CA LEU A 60 6.04 -1.97 14.07
C LEU A 60 7.46 -2.02 14.64
N ARG A 61 8.36 -2.82 14.04
CA ARG A 61 9.76 -2.91 14.47
C ARG A 61 10.49 -1.58 14.33
N TYR A 62 10.28 -0.86 13.24
CA TYR A 62 10.86 0.46 13.03
C TYR A 62 10.48 1.42 14.16
N THR A 63 9.18 1.49 14.51
CA THR A 63 8.73 2.36 15.62
C THR A 63 9.34 2.00 16.98
N GLN A 64 9.65 0.71 17.21
CA GLN A 64 10.32 0.25 18.43
C GLN A 64 11.80 0.64 18.46
N VAL A 65 12.52 0.40 17.37
CA VAL A 65 13.96 0.69 17.25
C VAL A 65 14.23 2.20 17.30
N HIS A 66 13.34 3.01 16.75
CA HIS A 66 13.45 4.47 16.74
C HIS A 66 12.71 5.15 17.91
N GLU A 67 12.33 4.37 18.94
CA GLU A 67 11.75 4.88 20.19
C GLU A 67 10.55 5.83 20.01
N MET A 68 9.72 5.59 18.98
CA MET A 68 8.67 6.52 18.56
C MET A 68 7.44 6.54 19.50
N GLN A 69 7.49 5.88 20.66
CA GLN A 69 6.32 5.63 21.49
C GLN A 69 5.71 6.90 22.07
N ALA A 70 6.53 7.89 22.44
CA ALA A 70 6.02 9.18 22.90
C ALA A 70 5.23 9.91 21.80
N SER A 71 5.74 9.90 20.55
CA SER A 71 5.04 10.50 19.41
C SER A 71 3.72 9.77 19.09
N ILE A 72 3.71 8.45 19.23
CA ILE A 72 2.52 7.60 19.01
C ILE A 72 1.47 7.91 20.08
N GLU A 73 1.87 7.99 21.35
CA GLU A 73 0.95 8.27 22.44
C GLU A 73 0.38 9.69 22.36
N HIS A 74 1.18 10.67 21.97
CA HIS A 74 0.70 12.02 21.72
C HIS A 74 -0.42 12.05 20.68
N ARG A 75 -0.23 11.37 19.53
CA ARG A 75 -1.27 11.24 18.50
C ARG A 75 -2.53 10.51 18.99
N ARG A 76 -2.36 9.45 19.79
CA ARG A 76 -3.48 8.72 20.40
C ARG A 76 -4.30 9.60 21.34
N ALA A 77 -3.62 10.41 22.16
CA ALA A 77 -4.29 11.36 23.04
C ALA A 77 -5.11 12.38 22.25
N VAL A 78 -4.58 12.92 21.16
CA VAL A 78 -5.32 13.84 20.26
C VAL A 78 -6.56 13.15 19.68
N LEU A 79 -6.43 11.93 19.15
CA LEU A 79 -7.56 11.17 18.63
C LEU A 79 -8.64 10.90 19.70
N ALA A 80 -8.23 10.60 20.94
CA ALA A 80 -9.15 10.34 22.04
C ALA A 80 -9.99 11.57 22.43
N THR A 81 -9.54 12.80 22.11
CA THR A 81 -10.34 14.02 22.33
C THR A 81 -11.46 14.21 21.30
N MET A 82 -11.49 13.40 20.25
CA MET A 82 -12.37 13.58 19.08
C MET A 82 -13.11 12.29 18.68
N PRO A 83 -13.88 11.65 19.57
CA PRO A 83 -14.48 10.33 19.32
C PRO A 83 -15.50 10.31 18.17
N ASP A 84 -16.23 11.42 17.96
CA ASP A 84 -17.28 11.53 16.94
C ASP A 84 -16.87 12.41 15.74
N ALA A 85 -15.60 12.77 15.64
CA ALA A 85 -15.15 13.64 14.55
C ALA A 85 -15.25 12.92 13.20
N LYS A 86 -15.66 13.69 12.17
CA LYS A 86 -15.60 13.20 10.79
C LYS A 86 -14.16 12.79 10.45
N PRO A 87 -13.94 11.70 9.68
CA PRO A 87 -12.60 11.20 9.37
C PRO A 87 -11.67 12.25 8.77
N SER A 88 -12.19 13.18 7.95
CA SER A 88 -11.41 14.26 7.35
C SER A 88 -10.91 15.29 8.38
N THR A 89 -11.72 15.59 9.39
CA THR A 89 -11.37 16.52 10.46
C THR A 89 -10.37 15.88 11.41
N ALA A 90 -10.62 14.64 11.83
CA ALA A 90 -9.68 13.88 12.65
C ALA A 90 -8.31 13.74 11.97
N LEU A 91 -8.29 13.51 10.65
CA LEU A 91 -7.05 13.42 9.88
C LEU A 91 -6.24 14.73 9.92
N ALA A 92 -6.89 15.88 9.73
CA ALA A 92 -6.20 17.18 9.73
C ALA A 92 -5.53 17.46 11.09
N GLU A 93 -6.25 17.19 12.18
CA GLU A 93 -5.77 17.38 13.56
C GLU A 93 -4.62 16.42 13.90
N VAL A 94 -4.72 15.15 13.50
CA VAL A 94 -3.63 14.18 13.70
C VAL A 94 -2.40 14.54 12.88
N LEU A 95 -2.57 14.97 11.63
CA LEU A 95 -1.44 15.37 10.79
C LEU A 95 -0.71 16.58 11.36
N ALA A 96 -1.41 17.51 12.01
CA ALA A 96 -0.81 18.69 12.63
C ALA A 96 0.16 18.35 13.77
N VAL A 97 -0.01 17.18 14.42
CA VAL A 97 0.84 16.70 15.52
C VAL A 97 1.80 15.59 15.10
N CYS A 98 1.87 15.25 13.81
CA CYS A 98 2.84 14.31 13.29
C CYS A 98 4.23 14.95 13.19
N ASP A 99 5.21 14.33 13.84
CA ASP A 99 6.62 14.65 13.68
C ASP A 99 7.18 14.13 12.34
N GLN A 100 8.28 14.74 11.89
CA GLN A 100 8.89 14.40 10.60
C GLN A 100 9.21 12.89 10.45
N PRO A 101 9.79 12.19 11.45
CA PRO A 101 10.04 10.76 11.34
C PRO A 101 8.78 9.93 11.08
N THR A 102 7.63 10.34 11.63
CA THR A 102 6.36 9.67 11.36
C THR A 102 5.88 9.94 9.95
N LEU A 103 5.95 11.18 9.48
CA LEU A 103 5.57 11.52 8.10
C LEU A 103 6.42 10.74 7.09
N ASP A 104 7.72 10.63 7.34
CA ASP A 104 8.65 9.87 6.50
C ASP A 104 8.33 8.36 6.50
N LEU A 105 7.98 7.80 7.67
CA LEU A 105 7.57 6.40 7.80
C LEU A 105 6.26 6.13 7.05
N ILE A 106 5.26 7.02 7.17
CA ILE A 106 3.98 6.92 6.45
C ILE A 106 4.21 6.99 4.93
N ALA A 107 5.02 7.95 4.47
CA ALA A 107 5.35 8.10 3.06
C ALA A 107 6.10 6.87 2.52
N SER A 108 7.06 6.33 3.29
CA SER A 108 7.82 5.14 2.92
C SER A 108 6.93 3.89 2.86
N PHE A 109 6.02 3.73 3.82
CA PHE A 109 5.03 2.66 3.81
C PHE A 109 4.12 2.74 2.59
N GLN A 110 3.53 3.91 2.32
CA GLN A 110 2.67 4.11 1.15
C GLN A 110 3.41 3.80 -0.14
N ARG A 111 4.64 4.30 -0.29
CA ARG A 111 5.48 4.05 -1.46
C ARG A 111 5.72 2.56 -1.66
N ALA A 112 6.13 1.84 -0.62
CA ALA A 112 6.42 0.42 -0.70
C ALA A 112 5.19 -0.42 -1.10
N VAL A 113 4.02 -0.11 -0.54
CA VAL A 113 2.75 -0.78 -0.90
C VAL A 113 2.36 -0.48 -2.35
N VAL A 114 2.37 0.80 -2.74
CA VAL A 114 1.99 1.21 -4.10
C VAL A 114 2.95 0.61 -5.13
N ASP A 115 4.25 0.58 -4.85
CA ASP A 115 5.23 -0.01 -5.77
C ASP A 115 5.08 -1.53 -5.90
N ASP A 116 4.72 -2.25 -4.83
CA ASP A 116 4.46 -3.68 -4.93
C ASP A 116 3.19 -3.99 -5.74
N LEU A 117 2.11 -3.26 -5.46
CA LEU A 117 0.86 -3.32 -6.25
C LEU A 117 1.16 -3.07 -7.73
N ARG A 118 1.83 -1.96 -8.03
CA ARG A 118 2.18 -1.52 -9.38
C ARG A 118 2.96 -2.60 -10.13
N ARG A 119 4.13 -3.00 -9.62
CA ARG A 119 5.02 -3.95 -10.32
C ARG A 119 4.31 -5.26 -10.66
N LYS A 120 3.60 -5.83 -9.70
CA LYS A 120 2.90 -7.11 -9.89
C LYS A 120 1.73 -6.97 -10.84
N THR A 121 0.91 -5.92 -10.71
CA THR A 121 -0.22 -5.68 -11.60
C THR A 121 0.22 -5.53 -13.05
N PHE A 122 1.23 -4.72 -13.35
CA PHE A 122 1.69 -4.53 -14.73
C PHE A 122 2.38 -5.75 -15.31
N ARG A 123 3.17 -6.48 -14.51
CA ARG A 123 3.75 -7.76 -14.96
C ARG A 123 2.65 -8.78 -15.28
N THR A 124 1.61 -8.89 -14.44
CA THR A 124 0.47 -9.77 -14.70
C THR A 124 -0.32 -9.33 -15.92
N ALA A 125 -0.55 -8.02 -16.10
CA ALA A 125 -1.23 -7.49 -17.27
C ALA A 125 -0.50 -7.85 -18.57
N GLU A 126 0.82 -7.72 -18.58
CA GLU A 126 1.69 -8.11 -19.70
C GLU A 126 1.63 -9.62 -19.97
N ALA A 127 1.76 -10.45 -18.93
CA ALA A 127 1.69 -11.91 -19.05
C ALA A 127 0.34 -12.41 -19.59
N LEU A 128 -0.76 -11.73 -19.23
CA LEU A 128 -2.11 -12.06 -19.71
C LEU A 128 -2.43 -11.45 -21.07
N GLY A 129 -1.56 -10.61 -21.65
CA GLY A 129 -1.86 -9.84 -22.85
C GLY A 129 -3.06 -8.90 -22.67
N ALA A 130 -3.26 -8.39 -21.46
CA ALA A 130 -4.38 -7.51 -21.15
C ALA A 130 -4.21 -6.17 -21.89
N THR A 131 -5.29 -5.68 -22.50
CA THR A 131 -5.32 -4.36 -23.17
C THR A 131 -5.88 -3.26 -22.27
N THR A 132 -6.51 -3.65 -21.17
CA THR A 132 -7.22 -2.76 -20.26
C THR A 132 -6.98 -3.16 -18.81
N LEU A 133 -6.68 -2.16 -17.97
CA LEU A 133 -6.60 -2.28 -16.53
C LEU A 133 -7.70 -1.46 -15.86
N LEU A 134 -8.54 -2.12 -15.06
CA LEU A 134 -9.51 -1.44 -14.19
C LEU A 134 -9.04 -1.53 -12.74
N VAL A 135 -8.86 -0.38 -12.09
CA VAL A 135 -8.41 -0.32 -10.69
C VAL A 135 -9.53 0.26 -9.82
N SER A 136 -10.13 -0.60 -9.00
CA SER A 136 -11.24 -0.30 -8.09
C SER A 136 -10.92 -0.74 -6.65
N GLY A 137 -11.79 -0.43 -5.70
CA GLY A 137 -11.61 -0.69 -4.28
C GLY A 137 -11.25 0.57 -3.48
N GLY A 138 -11.37 0.51 -2.15
CA GLY A 138 -11.08 1.65 -1.28
C GLY A 138 -9.64 2.18 -1.41
N VAL A 139 -8.67 1.29 -1.66
CA VAL A 139 -7.27 1.67 -1.87
C VAL A 139 -7.08 2.39 -3.21
N ALA A 140 -7.93 2.16 -4.21
CA ALA A 140 -7.91 2.87 -5.48
C ALA A 140 -8.26 4.36 -5.33
N ALA A 141 -8.80 4.80 -4.19
CA ALA A 141 -8.95 6.21 -3.86
C ALA A 141 -7.61 6.93 -3.61
N ASN A 142 -6.52 6.19 -3.40
CA ASN A 142 -5.20 6.76 -3.14
C ASN A 142 -4.64 7.52 -4.35
N ARG A 143 -4.31 8.80 -4.16
CA ARG A 143 -3.81 9.67 -5.23
C ARG A 143 -2.46 9.23 -5.79
N GLU A 144 -1.52 8.83 -4.94
CA GLU A 144 -0.18 8.38 -5.36
C GLU A 144 -0.29 7.13 -6.23
N LEU A 145 -1.15 6.17 -5.84
CA LEU A 145 -1.45 4.99 -6.64
C LEU A 145 -1.97 5.38 -8.03
N ARG A 146 -3.00 6.24 -8.10
CA ARG A 146 -3.57 6.69 -9.37
C ARG A 146 -2.52 7.33 -10.27
N VAL A 147 -1.69 8.22 -9.73
CA VAL A 147 -0.64 8.90 -10.50
C VAL A 147 0.36 7.91 -11.06
N ARG A 148 0.91 7.02 -10.23
CA ARG A 148 1.94 6.06 -10.66
C ARG A 148 1.42 5.03 -11.66
N PHE A 149 0.22 4.51 -11.42
CA PHE A 149 -0.41 3.56 -12.34
C PHE A 149 -0.76 4.22 -13.68
N THR A 150 -1.26 5.47 -13.67
CA THR A 150 -1.57 6.18 -14.92
C THR A 150 -0.31 6.44 -15.74
N ALA A 151 0.79 6.82 -15.09
CA ALA A 151 2.07 7.03 -15.76
C ALA A 151 2.58 5.73 -16.41
N GLU A 152 2.63 4.63 -15.66
CA GLU A 152 3.13 3.36 -16.22
C GLU A 152 2.19 2.76 -17.28
N ALA A 153 0.88 2.94 -17.15
CA ALA A 153 -0.05 2.53 -18.19
C ALA A 153 0.17 3.30 -19.51
N ALA A 154 0.44 4.61 -19.42
CA ALA A 154 0.78 5.41 -20.59
C ALA A 154 2.09 4.96 -21.24
N ASP A 155 3.12 4.65 -20.44
CA ASP A 155 4.40 4.14 -20.95
C ASP A 155 4.28 2.78 -21.65
N ARG A 156 3.25 2.00 -21.32
CA ARG A 156 2.99 0.64 -21.84
C ARG A 156 1.85 0.57 -22.87
N ASP A 157 1.30 1.70 -23.29
CA ASP A 157 0.12 1.79 -24.16
C ASP A 157 -1.08 0.94 -23.67
N LEU A 158 -1.26 0.89 -22.34
CA LEU A 158 -2.33 0.15 -21.68
C LEU A 158 -3.47 1.11 -21.33
N PHE A 159 -4.71 0.77 -21.71
CA PHE A 159 -5.85 1.58 -21.27
C PHE A 159 -6.09 1.35 -19.78
N ILE A 160 -6.13 2.42 -18.98
CA ILE A 160 -6.39 2.35 -17.54
C ILE A 160 -7.63 3.15 -17.15
N ALA A 161 -8.49 2.54 -16.34
CA ALA A 161 -9.68 3.16 -15.81
C ALA A 161 -9.70 3.10 -14.28
N PHE A 162 -10.10 4.22 -13.67
CA PHE A 162 -10.41 4.29 -12.25
C PHE A 162 -11.86 4.77 -12.10
N PRO A 163 -12.73 4.05 -11.39
CA PRO A 163 -14.06 4.55 -11.07
C PRO A 163 -13.98 5.85 -10.27
N SER A 164 -15.09 6.59 -10.26
CA SER A 164 -15.26 7.70 -9.33
C SER A 164 -15.12 7.21 -7.89
N LEU A 165 -14.75 8.09 -6.96
CA LEU A 165 -14.54 7.70 -5.56
C LEU A 165 -15.80 7.04 -4.95
N ALA A 166 -16.99 7.56 -5.26
CA ALA A 166 -18.26 7.00 -4.80
C ALA A 166 -18.57 5.59 -5.34
N LEU A 167 -17.98 5.23 -6.49
CA LEU A 167 -18.15 3.91 -7.12
C LEU A 167 -16.97 2.97 -6.87
N SER A 168 -15.89 3.45 -6.23
CA SER A 168 -14.69 2.65 -5.95
C SER A 168 -14.84 1.83 -4.66
N THR A 169 -15.79 2.17 -3.78
CA THR A 169 -16.08 1.45 -2.53
C THR A 169 -17.34 0.60 -2.66
N ASP A 170 -17.54 -0.34 -1.73
CA ASP A 170 -18.74 -1.20 -1.71
C ASP A 170 -20.03 -0.37 -1.72
N ASN A 171 -20.89 -0.61 -2.71
CA ASN A 171 -22.14 0.13 -2.89
C ASN A 171 -23.20 -0.72 -3.60
N ALA A 172 -24.48 -0.37 -3.46
CA ALA A 172 -25.58 -1.11 -4.08
C ALA A 172 -25.57 -1.05 -5.62
N ALA A 173 -24.99 -0.01 -6.22
CA ALA A 173 -24.94 0.12 -7.67
C ALA A 173 -24.03 -0.95 -8.32
N MET A 174 -22.94 -1.36 -7.67
CA MET A 174 -22.09 -2.46 -8.18
C MET A 174 -22.83 -3.80 -8.18
N ILE A 175 -23.67 -4.05 -7.16
CA ILE A 175 -24.48 -5.26 -7.07
C ILE A 175 -25.56 -5.26 -8.16
N ALA A 176 -26.24 -4.13 -8.35
CA ALA A 176 -27.22 -3.96 -9.42
C ALA A 176 -26.59 -4.14 -10.81
N ALA A 177 -25.41 -3.56 -11.05
CA ALA A 177 -24.69 -3.70 -12.31
C ALA A 177 -24.27 -5.16 -12.59
N ALA A 178 -23.80 -5.89 -11.57
CA ALA A 178 -23.46 -7.30 -11.70
C ALA A 178 -24.69 -8.21 -11.92
N ALA A 179 -25.84 -7.86 -11.32
CA ALA A 179 -27.09 -8.60 -11.49
C ALA A 179 -27.80 -8.30 -12.83
N TRP A 180 -27.52 -7.16 -13.46
CA TRP A 180 -28.23 -6.70 -14.65
C TRP A 180 -28.19 -7.69 -15.83
N PRO A 181 -27.04 -8.28 -16.21
CA PRO A 181 -27.00 -9.31 -17.26
C PRO A 181 -27.84 -10.55 -16.91
N LYS A 182 -27.83 -10.99 -15.65
CA LYS A 182 -28.63 -12.12 -15.17
C LYS A 182 -30.13 -11.82 -15.26
N PHE A 183 -30.52 -10.61 -14.86
CA PHE A 183 -31.90 -10.14 -14.99
C PHE A 183 -32.38 -10.14 -16.45
N LEU A 184 -31.57 -9.62 -17.38
CA LEU A 184 -31.89 -9.65 -18.82
C LEU A 184 -32.00 -11.08 -19.36
N ALA A 185 -31.16 -12.00 -18.89
CA ALA A 185 -31.20 -13.42 -19.23
C ALA A 185 -32.34 -14.18 -18.52
N ARG A 186 -33.09 -13.53 -17.61
CA ARG A 186 -34.07 -14.17 -16.72
C ARG A 186 -33.48 -15.30 -15.85
N ASP A 187 -32.19 -15.20 -15.54
CA ASP A 187 -31.49 -16.06 -14.60
C ASP A 187 -31.71 -15.56 -13.18
N PHE A 188 -32.72 -16.11 -12.50
CA PHE A 188 -33.10 -15.71 -11.15
C PHE A 188 -32.64 -16.75 -10.13
N ALA A 189 -32.13 -16.27 -9.00
CA ALA A 189 -31.84 -17.13 -7.86
C ALA A 189 -33.13 -17.68 -7.24
N ALA A 190 -33.06 -18.89 -6.70
CA ALA A 190 -34.15 -19.49 -5.94
C ALA A 190 -34.40 -18.75 -4.61
N GLU A 191 -35.62 -18.87 -4.07
CA GLU A 191 -35.98 -18.30 -2.76
C GLU A 191 -35.15 -18.87 -1.60
N THR A 192 -34.47 -19.99 -1.81
CA THR A 192 -33.56 -20.63 -0.85
C THR A 192 -32.15 -20.03 -0.85
N LEU A 193 -31.89 -18.97 -1.64
CA LEU A 193 -30.58 -18.30 -1.68
C LEU A 193 -30.16 -17.87 -0.27
N SER A 194 -28.95 -18.23 0.11
CA SER A 194 -28.33 -17.87 1.38
C SER A 194 -26.95 -17.29 1.15
N ALA A 195 -26.42 -16.59 2.15
CA ALA A 195 -25.09 -16.02 2.10
C ALA A 195 -24.03 -17.13 2.09
N ASP A 196 -23.08 -17.03 1.15
CA ASP A 196 -21.88 -17.86 1.11
C ASP A 196 -20.65 -16.96 1.31
N PRO A 197 -19.99 -17.00 2.49
CA PRO A 197 -18.80 -16.20 2.75
C PRO A 197 -17.56 -16.69 1.98
N GLY A 198 -17.59 -17.91 1.43
CA GLY A 198 -16.52 -18.53 0.65
C GLY A 198 -16.78 -18.55 -0.85
N LEU A 199 -17.74 -17.76 -1.33
CA LEU A 199 -18.14 -17.76 -2.74
C LEU A 199 -16.94 -17.43 -3.65
N ALA A 200 -16.52 -18.41 -4.45
CA ALA A 200 -15.43 -18.24 -5.41
C ALA A 200 -15.90 -17.52 -6.68
N LEU A 201 -15.06 -16.62 -7.21
CA LEU A 201 -15.27 -15.96 -8.51
C LEU A 201 -14.67 -16.80 -9.64
N GLY A 202 -15.41 -16.94 -10.76
CA GLY A 202 -14.89 -17.52 -12.01
C GLY A 202 -14.72 -19.06 -11.99
N ARG A 203 -15.84 -19.79 -11.96
CA ARG A 203 -15.87 -21.21 -12.35
C ARG A 203 -16.21 -21.35 -13.82
#